data_AF-A0AAD7AVB6-F1
#
_entry.id   AF-A0AAD7AVB6-F1
#
_cell.length_a   1.000
_cell.length_b   1.000
_cell.length_c   1.000
_cell.angle_alpha   90.00
_cell.angle_beta   90.00
_cell.angle_gamma   90.00
#
_symmetry.space_group_name_H-M   'P 1'
#
loop_
_entity.id
_entity.type
_entity.pdbx_description
1 polymer ?
#
loop_
_entity_poly.entity_id
_entity_poly.type
_entity_poly.pdbx_seq_one_letter_code
_entity_poly.pdbx_strand_id
1 'polypeptide(L)'
;MGANQFLDPDLARGVSIGFVAPTISHEVVPMVGSMPNIISLPYGRCPPLHLQAPSWRHLLKLMARLSGTRIEPTVEALAVTRSSQLHLRTVVQFVRTHHASSDWRAVLWFTIDHPVPTSMPNSRKYTNNDVDMLPWSYTLSSVPALLRDGSDTLLSKFYTIPSSAAVPFPALPISFPNMAMYLQAALEESRKYMADSSSGMRRLGKMVETCYPQMVEPGEDEGSERSRVGGLFKKVIGRGGRKDKSKKGKGGGNEETYDLVTPFMLEEWGP
;
A
#
# COMPACT_ATOMS: atom_id res chain seq x y z
N MET A 1 8.19 14.90 25.32
CA MET A 1 7.01 14.06 25.07
C MET A 1 7.00 13.71 23.59
N GLY A 2 6.87 12.44 23.22
CA GLY A 2 7.03 11.98 21.84
C GLY A 2 5.75 12.12 21.02
N ALA A 3 5.84 12.57 19.77
CA ALA A 3 4.69 12.82 18.89
C ALA A 3 3.77 11.60 18.63
N ASN A 4 4.24 10.38 18.93
CA ASN A 4 3.49 9.12 18.78
C ASN A 4 2.94 8.56 20.11
N GLN A 5 2.85 9.37 21.18
CA GLN A 5 2.47 8.88 22.53
C GLN A 5 1.03 8.35 22.67
N PHE A 6 0.16 8.58 21.68
CA PHE A 6 -1.26 8.20 21.73
C PHE A 6 -1.67 7.23 20.61
N LEU A 7 -0.75 6.39 20.14
CA LEU A 7 -1.12 5.33 19.20
C LEU A 7 -2.00 4.29 19.92
N ASP A 8 -3.20 4.08 19.40
CA ASP A 8 -4.09 3.00 19.84
C ASP A 8 -3.32 1.66 19.81
N PRO A 9 -3.21 0.92 20.94
CA PRO A 9 -2.53 -0.38 20.98
C PRO A 9 -2.99 -1.34 19.90
N ASP A 10 -4.28 -1.31 19.51
CA ASP A 10 -4.81 -2.17 18.47
C ASP A 10 -4.26 -1.83 17.08
N LEU A 11 -3.94 -0.55 16.81
CA LEU A 11 -3.26 -0.15 15.57
C LEU A 11 -1.81 -0.63 15.51
N ALA A 12 -1.16 -0.92 16.64
CA ALA A 12 0.19 -1.49 16.66
C ALA A 12 0.23 -3.02 16.49
N ARG A 13 -0.92 -3.71 16.55
CA ARG A 13 -0.96 -5.17 16.48
C ARG A 13 -0.71 -5.69 15.06
N GLY A 14 0.19 -6.66 14.94
CA GLY A 14 0.61 -7.27 13.67
C GLY A 14 1.44 -6.37 12.78
N VAL A 15 1.90 -5.23 13.32
CA VAL A 15 2.75 -4.27 12.61
C VAL A 15 4.22 -4.65 12.80
N SER A 16 4.99 -4.58 11.73
CA SER A 16 6.44 -4.61 11.81
C SER A 16 7.05 -3.66 10.79
N ILE A 17 8.19 -3.08 11.13
CA ILE A 17 8.93 -2.17 10.26
C ILE A 17 10.42 -2.43 10.41
N GLY A 18 11.18 -2.39 9.32
CA GLY A 18 12.62 -2.56 9.37
C GLY A 18 13.25 -2.90 8.03
N PHE A 19 14.54 -3.26 8.08
CA PHE A 19 15.31 -3.66 6.90
C PHE A 19 15.52 -5.18 6.81
N VAL A 20 15.09 -5.91 7.84
CA VAL A 20 15.10 -7.38 7.89
C VAL A 20 13.74 -7.86 7.41
N ALA A 21 13.71 -8.90 6.58
CA ALA A 21 12.46 -9.43 6.04
C ALA A 21 11.41 -9.68 7.16
N PRO A 22 10.14 -9.29 6.95
CA PRO A 22 9.11 -9.45 7.96
C PRO A 22 8.80 -10.93 8.20
N THR A 23 8.46 -11.26 9.44
CA THR A 23 7.90 -12.57 9.78
C THR A 23 6.43 -12.61 9.36
N ILE A 24 6.09 -13.58 8.52
CA ILE A 24 4.71 -13.84 8.11
C ILE A 24 4.13 -14.90 9.05
N SER A 25 3.20 -14.49 9.92
CA SER A 25 2.55 -15.37 10.90
C SER A 25 1.04 -15.15 10.94
N HIS A 26 0.32 -16.19 11.36
CA HIS A 26 -1.10 -16.11 11.70
C HIS A 26 -1.34 -15.26 12.95
N GLU A 27 -0.43 -15.35 13.93
CA GLU A 27 -0.54 -14.63 15.18
C GLU A 27 -0.31 -13.12 15.00
N VAL A 28 -1.30 -12.34 15.41
CA VAL A 28 -1.24 -10.88 15.41
C VAL A 28 -0.72 -10.42 16.78
N VAL A 29 0.61 -10.37 16.90
CA VAL A 29 1.32 -9.92 18.09
C VAL A 29 1.50 -8.40 18.09
N PRO A 30 1.54 -7.74 19.26
CA PRO A 30 1.92 -6.32 19.34
C PRO A 30 3.27 -6.06 18.66
N MET A 31 3.42 -4.89 18.02
CA MET A 31 4.69 -4.48 17.43
C MET A 31 5.80 -4.51 18.48
N VAL A 32 6.95 -5.09 18.11
CA VAL A 32 8.14 -5.09 18.95
C VAL A 32 8.79 -3.71 18.89
N GLY A 33 8.90 -3.04 20.04
CA GLY A 33 9.45 -1.69 20.14
C GLY A 33 8.43 -0.59 19.80
N SER A 34 8.89 0.66 19.83
CA SER A 34 8.08 1.83 19.47
C SER A 34 8.24 2.18 17.99
N MET A 35 7.19 2.74 17.39
CA MET A 35 7.30 3.27 16.02
C MET A 35 8.35 4.39 15.98
N PRO A 36 9.38 4.32 15.12
CA PRO A 36 10.35 5.39 14.99
C PRO A 36 9.72 6.69 14.49
N ASN A 37 10.19 7.83 14.98
CA ASN A 37 9.79 9.15 14.44
C ASN A 37 10.51 9.46 13.11
N ILE A 38 11.74 8.97 12.97
CA ILE A 38 12.57 9.17 11.78
C ILE A 38 13.03 7.81 11.30
N ILE A 39 12.75 7.51 10.03
CA ILE A 39 13.22 6.31 9.37
C ILE A 39 14.18 6.74 8.26
N SER A 40 15.47 6.53 8.48
CA SER A 40 16.50 6.88 7.51
C SER A 40 16.68 5.79 6.46
N LEU A 41 16.42 6.12 5.20
CA LEU A 41 16.59 5.26 4.05
C LEU A 41 18.00 5.39 3.47
N PRO A 42 18.79 4.30 3.45
CA PRO A 42 20.07 4.29 2.77
C PRO A 42 19.89 4.32 1.24
N TYR A 43 20.97 4.71 0.54
CA TYR A 43 21.05 4.74 -0.92
C TYR A 43 22.11 3.76 -1.42
N GLY A 44 21.86 3.08 -2.55
CA GLY A 44 22.80 2.14 -3.16
C GLY A 44 22.54 0.68 -2.80
N ARG A 45 23.59 -0.04 -2.39
CA ARG A 45 23.51 -1.49 -2.10
C ARG A 45 22.97 -1.74 -0.71
N CYS A 46 21.67 -1.54 -0.52
CA CYS A 46 21.00 -1.72 0.76
C CYS A 46 19.72 -2.55 0.62
N PRO A 47 19.29 -3.25 1.68
CA PRO A 47 17.97 -3.87 1.69
C PRO A 47 16.86 -2.81 1.63
N PRO A 48 15.69 -3.13 1.03
CA PRO A 48 14.52 -2.27 1.12
C PRO A 48 13.99 -2.21 2.55
N LEU A 49 13.43 -1.06 2.93
CA LEU A 49 12.67 -0.92 4.18
C LEU A 49 11.29 -1.53 3.97
N HIS A 50 10.85 -2.42 4.86
CA HIS A 50 9.47 -2.93 4.85
C HIS A 50 8.61 -2.25 5.92
N LEU A 51 7.30 -2.16 5.65
CA LEU A 51 6.26 -1.89 6.65
C LEU A 51 5.13 -2.91 6.44
N GLN A 52 4.95 -3.81 7.40
CA GLN A 52 3.88 -4.80 7.41
C GLN A 52 2.72 -4.36 8.30
N ALA A 53 1.49 -4.69 7.89
CA ALA A 53 0.30 -4.58 8.71
C ALA A 53 -0.68 -5.75 8.43
N PRO A 54 -1.67 -5.98 9.32
CA PRO A 54 -2.69 -7.01 9.12
C PRO A 54 -3.54 -6.86 7.86
N SER A 55 -3.74 -5.64 7.37
CA SER A 55 -4.52 -5.38 6.14
C SER A 55 -4.13 -4.04 5.51
N TRP A 56 -4.57 -3.81 4.26
CA TRP A 56 -4.39 -2.53 3.56
C TRP A 56 -5.00 -1.36 4.34
N ARG A 57 -6.27 -1.48 4.78
CA ARG A 57 -6.95 -0.44 5.57
C ARG A 57 -6.25 -0.17 6.90
N HIS A 58 -5.79 -1.23 7.58
CA HIS A 58 -5.01 -1.09 8.82
C HIS A 58 -3.75 -0.27 8.59
N LEU A 59 -3.04 -0.57 7.51
CA LEU A 59 -1.82 0.13 7.13
C LEU A 59 -2.07 1.62 6.89
N LEU A 60 -3.10 1.97 6.11
CA LEU A 60 -3.43 3.37 5.84
C LEU A 60 -3.84 4.13 7.11
N LYS A 61 -4.69 3.52 7.96
CA LYS A 61 -5.10 4.10 9.25
C LYS A 61 -3.90 4.35 10.17
N LEU A 62 -3.02 3.35 10.28
CA LEU A 62 -1.80 3.46 11.08
C LEU A 62 -0.95 4.64 10.61
N MET A 63 -0.66 4.72 9.30
CA MET A 63 0.17 5.78 8.74
C MET A 63 -0.46 7.17 8.90
N ALA A 64 -1.78 7.30 8.74
CA ALA A 64 -2.49 8.56 8.95
C ALA A 64 -2.42 9.05 10.41
N ARG A 65 -2.32 8.14 11.39
CA ARG A 65 -2.27 8.47 12.82
C ARG A 65 -0.85 8.76 13.34
N LEU A 66 0.18 8.37 12.59
CA LEU A 66 1.59 8.55 12.97
C LEU A 66 2.17 9.83 12.38
N SER A 67 1.62 10.98 12.76
CA SER A 67 2.07 12.30 12.26
C SER A 67 3.52 12.64 12.61
N GLY A 68 4.03 12.07 13.71
CA GLY A 68 5.42 12.20 14.13
C GLY A 68 6.42 11.36 13.33
N THR A 69 5.95 10.41 12.52
CA THR A 69 6.81 9.50 11.75
C THR A 69 7.01 10.01 10.32
N ARG A 70 8.28 10.07 9.89
CA ARG A 70 8.65 10.38 8.52
C ARG A 70 9.80 9.51 8.02
N ILE A 71 9.84 9.36 6.70
CA ILE A 71 10.88 8.68 5.96
C ILE A 71 11.80 9.75 5.36
N GLU A 72 13.11 9.62 5.60
CA GLU A 72 14.13 10.57 5.16
C GLU A 72 15.29 9.83 4.50
N PRO A 73 16.01 10.41 3.54
CA PRO A 73 17.28 9.83 3.08
C PRO A 73 18.33 9.90 4.20
N THR A 74 19.29 8.99 4.23
CA THR A 74 20.47 9.17 5.10
C THR A 74 21.34 10.34 4.61
N VAL A 75 22.22 10.85 5.48
CA VAL A 75 23.14 11.94 5.12
C VAL A 75 24.07 11.51 3.97
N GLU A 76 24.50 10.25 3.95
CA GLU A 76 25.31 9.68 2.88
C GLU A 76 24.54 9.62 1.56
N ALA A 77 23.24 9.30 1.61
CA ALA A 77 22.39 9.30 0.42
C ALA A 77 22.36 10.69 -0.23
N LEU A 78 22.12 11.73 0.57
CA LEU A 78 22.12 13.12 0.11
C LEU A 78 23.47 13.55 -0.49
N ALA A 79 24.57 13.15 0.15
CA ALA A 79 25.92 13.49 -0.30
C ALA A 79 26.27 12.83 -1.66
N VAL A 80 25.87 11.58 -1.87
CA VAL A 80 26.19 10.83 -3.10
C VAL A 80 25.42 11.36 -4.29
N THR A 81 24.15 11.69 -4.12
CA THR A 81 23.28 11.99 -5.27
C THR A 81 23.49 13.37 -5.83
N ARG A 82 24.04 14.32 -5.04
CA ARG A 82 24.21 15.76 -5.39
C ARG A 82 22.95 16.47 -5.92
N SER A 83 21.84 15.74 -6.03
CA SER A 83 20.51 16.17 -6.43
C SER A 83 19.84 16.77 -5.21
N SER A 84 19.09 17.85 -5.44
CA SER A 84 18.30 18.52 -4.42
C SER A 84 17.09 17.69 -3.97
N GLN A 85 16.66 16.69 -4.73
CA GLN A 85 15.45 15.94 -4.42
C GLN A 85 15.58 14.46 -4.77
N LEU A 86 15.40 13.62 -3.75
CA LEU A 86 15.31 12.16 -3.87
C LEU A 86 13.85 11.75 -3.86
N HIS A 87 13.55 10.68 -4.59
CA HIS A 87 12.20 10.15 -4.71
C HIS A 87 12.12 8.74 -4.13
N LEU A 88 10.95 8.41 -3.58
CA LEU A 88 10.66 7.12 -2.97
C LEU A 88 10.01 6.18 -3.99
N ARG A 89 10.52 4.96 -4.10
CA ARG A 89 9.86 3.87 -4.82
C ARG A 89 9.11 3.00 -3.84
N THR A 90 7.90 2.60 -4.22
CA THR A 90 7.01 1.79 -3.39
C THR A 90 6.60 0.53 -4.13
N VAL A 91 6.80 -0.62 -3.50
CA VAL A 91 6.24 -1.90 -3.93
C VAL A 91 5.23 -2.34 -2.86
N VAL A 92 3.99 -2.53 -3.26
CA VAL A 92 2.92 -3.09 -2.42
C VAL A 92 2.95 -4.59 -2.57
N GLN A 93 2.85 -5.33 -1.47
CA GLN A 93 2.78 -6.77 -1.47
C GLN A 93 1.65 -7.26 -0.55
N PHE A 94 0.88 -8.23 -1.02
CA PHE A 94 -0.07 -9.00 -0.24
C PHE A 94 0.44 -10.43 -0.11
N VAL A 95 0.56 -10.92 1.13
CA VAL A 95 1.09 -12.25 1.41
C VAL A 95 0.12 -13.05 2.27
N ARG A 96 -0.18 -14.28 1.88
CA ARG A 96 -0.90 -15.24 2.73
C ARG A 96 0.04 -15.88 3.72
N THR A 97 -0.46 -16.05 4.94
CA THR A 97 0.26 -16.79 5.98
C THR A 97 0.36 -18.29 5.67
N HIS A 98 -0.64 -18.83 4.98
CA HIS A 98 -0.71 -20.23 4.57
C HIS A 98 -1.61 -20.39 3.34
N HIS A 99 -1.39 -21.41 2.52
CA HIS A 99 -2.14 -21.60 1.26
C HIS A 99 -3.65 -21.82 1.48
N ALA A 100 -4.01 -22.46 2.60
CA ALA A 100 -5.40 -22.67 3.02
C ALA A 100 -6.00 -21.47 3.79
N SER A 101 -5.20 -20.45 4.12
CA SER A 101 -5.66 -19.26 4.82
C SER A 101 -6.39 -18.31 3.87
N SER A 102 -7.46 -17.70 4.35
CA SER A 102 -8.07 -16.52 3.72
C SER A 102 -7.35 -15.23 4.09
N ASP A 103 -6.47 -15.26 5.08
CA ASP A 103 -5.88 -14.06 5.67
C ASP A 103 -4.67 -13.58 4.86
N TRP A 104 -4.73 -12.33 4.43
CA TRP A 104 -3.66 -11.64 3.70
C TRP A 104 -3.04 -10.56 4.57
N ARG A 105 -1.71 -10.51 4.63
CA ARG A 105 -0.94 -9.40 5.21
C ARG A 105 -0.59 -8.40 4.12
N ALA A 106 -0.62 -7.12 4.45
CA ALA A 106 -0.12 -6.07 3.57
C ALA A 106 1.32 -5.73 3.98
N VAL A 107 2.23 -5.68 3.01
CA VAL A 107 3.62 -5.29 3.19
C VAL A 107 3.95 -4.22 2.16
N LEU A 108 4.41 -3.07 2.61
CA LEU A 108 5.03 -2.07 1.76
C LEU A 108 6.53 -2.24 1.78
N TRP A 109 7.16 -2.08 0.62
CA TRP A 109 8.61 -2.06 0.47
C TRP A 109 9.05 -0.74 -0.13
N PHE A 110 10.01 -0.12 0.52
CA PHE A 110 10.50 1.21 0.19
C PHE A 110 11.98 1.19 -0.18
N THR A 111 12.30 1.86 -1.27
CA THR A 111 13.67 2.15 -1.69
C THR A 111 13.76 3.57 -2.23
N ILE A 112 14.93 4.18 -2.19
CA ILE A 112 15.17 5.43 -2.92
C ILE A 112 15.26 5.09 -4.42
N ASP A 113 14.66 5.92 -5.28
CA ASP A 113 14.74 5.75 -6.72
C ASP A 113 16.19 5.85 -7.21
N HIS A 114 16.55 4.94 -8.11
CA HIS A 114 17.89 4.88 -8.67
C HIS A 114 17.82 5.04 -10.20
N PRO A 115 18.65 5.91 -10.79
CA PRO A 115 18.72 6.01 -12.24
C PRO A 115 19.22 4.67 -12.80
N VAL A 116 18.54 4.21 -13.86
CA VAL A 116 18.96 3.01 -14.59
C VAL A 116 20.20 3.37 -15.42
N PRO A 117 21.33 2.67 -15.27
CA PRO A 117 22.52 2.94 -16.07
C PRO A 117 22.23 2.85 -17.56
N THR A 118 22.69 3.83 -18.35
CA THR A 118 22.47 3.85 -19.81
C THR A 118 23.18 2.70 -20.53
N SER A 119 24.25 2.17 -19.94
CA SER A 119 25.00 1.01 -20.43
C SER A 119 24.29 -0.33 -20.22
N MET A 120 23.14 -0.34 -19.53
CA MET A 120 22.43 -1.56 -19.17
C MET A 120 21.69 -2.18 -20.36
N PRO A 121 21.96 -3.45 -20.71
CA PRO A 121 21.12 -4.19 -21.63
C PRO A 121 19.69 -4.30 -21.10
N ASN A 122 18.70 -4.12 -21.96
CA ASN A 122 17.27 -4.15 -21.61
C ASN A 122 16.85 -3.15 -20.52
N SER A 123 17.52 -2.00 -20.40
CA SER A 123 17.15 -0.92 -19.45
C SER A 123 15.68 -0.51 -19.51
N ARG A 124 15.06 -0.59 -20.70
CA ARG A 124 13.64 -0.31 -20.96
C ARG A 124 12.69 -1.04 -20.00
N LYS A 125 13.08 -2.23 -19.55
CA LYS A 125 12.26 -3.04 -18.65
C LYS A 125 12.04 -2.35 -17.29
N TYR A 126 12.98 -1.52 -16.84
CA TYR A 126 12.86 -0.76 -15.59
C TYR A 126 12.27 0.65 -15.78
N THR A 127 12.10 1.12 -17.01
CA THR A 127 11.66 2.49 -17.34
C THR A 127 10.31 2.56 -18.05
N ASN A 128 9.71 1.41 -18.39
CA ASN A 128 8.41 1.31 -19.07
C ASN A 128 7.19 1.33 -18.13
N ASN A 129 7.37 1.66 -16.84
CA ASN A 129 6.32 1.63 -15.82
C ASN A 129 5.64 0.26 -15.67
N ASP A 130 6.39 -0.83 -15.90
CA ASP A 130 5.91 -2.18 -15.62
C ASP A 130 5.66 -2.38 -14.12
N VAL A 131 4.40 -2.64 -13.79
CA VAL A 131 3.89 -2.84 -12.43
C VAL A 131 4.17 -4.24 -11.89
N ASP A 132 4.50 -5.20 -12.76
CA ASP A 132 4.92 -6.57 -12.42
C ASP A 132 6.44 -6.66 -12.16
N MET A 133 7.17 -5.57 -12.40
CA MET A 133 8.62 -5.55 -12.24
C MET A 133 9.05 -4.79 -10.98
N LEU A 134 10.00 -5.35 -10.25
CA LEU A 134 10.70 -4.63 -9.18
C LEU A 134 11.54 -3.47 -9.75
N PRO A 135 11.59 -2.31 -9.06
CA PRO A 135 12.43 -1.19 -9.45
C PRO A 135 13.91 -1.56 -9.59
N TRP A 136 14.66 -0.79 -10.38
CA TRP A 136 16.10 -0.99 -10.56
C TRP A 136 16.89 -1.05 -9.24
N SER A 137 16.46 -0.33 -8.21
CA SER A 137 17.09 -0.38 -6.87
C SER A 137 17.20 -1.80 -6.29
N TYR A 138 16.30 -2.73 -6.67
CA TYR A 138 16.29 -4.11 -6.19
C TYR A 138 17.36 -5.00 -6.84
N THR A 139 18.09 -4.50 -7.84
CA THR A 139 19.24 -5.21 -8.42
C THR A 139 20.56 -4.86 -7.73
N LEU A 140 20.56 -3.81 -6.90
CA LEU A 140 21.75 -3.33 -6.19
C LEU A 140 22.05 -4.16 -4.93
N SER A 141 21.08 -4.93 -4.45
CA SER A 141 21.18 -5.79 -3.27
C SER A 141 20.39 -7.09 -3.49
N SER A 142 20.47 -8.02 -2.53
CA SER A 142 19.70 -9.25 -2.60
C SER A 142 18.21 -8.96 -2.48
N VAL A 143 17.41 -9.39 -3.46
CA VAL A 143 15.95 -9.29 -3.41
C VAL A 143 15.41 -10.04 -2.17
N PRO A 144 14.54 -9.41 -1.36
CA PRO A 144 13.88 -10.08 -0.23
C PRO A 144 13.21 -11.39 -0.67
N ALA A 145 13.31 -12.44 0.13
CA ALA A 145 12.81 -13.77 -0.24
C ALA A 145 11.33 -13.75 -0.68
N LEU A 146 10.50 -12.96 0.00
CA LEU A 146 9.07 -12.81 -0.31
C LEU A 146 8.80 -12.20 -1.70
N LEU A 147 9.76 -11.48 -2.29
CA LEU A 147 9.65 -10.82 -3.59
C LEU A 147 10.40 -11.57 -4.71
N ARG A 148 10.98 -12.74 -4.43
CA ARG A 148 11.72 -13.52 -5.44
C ARG A 148 10.82 -14.31 -6.38
N ASP A 149 9.63 -14.66 -5.90
CA ASP A 149 8.63 -15.34 -6.72
C ASP A 149 7.99 -14.37 -7.72
N GLY A 150 7.14 -14.89 -8.60
CA GLY A 150 6.40 -14.06 -9.56
C GLY A 150 5.52 -13.00 -8.87
N SER A 151 5.16 -11.96 -9.62
CA SER A 151 4.31 -10.86 -9.15
C SER A 151 2.89 -11.28 -8.77
N ASP A 152 2.43 -12.44 -9.25
CA ASP A 152 1.09 -12.96 -8.99
C ASP A 152 1.13 -14.47 -8.73
N THR A 153 1.35 -14.86 -7.47
CA THR A 153 1.25 -16.25 -7.02
C THR A 153 0.04 -16.44 -6.10
N LEU A 154 -0.25 -17.69 -5.71
CA LEU A 154 -1.31 -18.01 -4.76
C LEU A 154 -1.00 -17.52 -3.33
N LEU A 155 0.28 -17.46 -2.96
CA LEU A 155 0.74 -17.08 -1.62
C LEU A 155 1.22 -15.64 -1.52
N SER A 156 1.68 -15.06 -2.62
CA SER A 156 2.32 -13.75 -2.65
C SER A 156 1.95 -13.02 -3.93
N LYS A 157 1.50 -11.79 -3.79
CA LYS A 157 1.13 -10.89 -4.88
C LYS A 157 1.83 -9.57 -4.63
N PHE A 158 2.61 -9.04 -5.56
CA PHE A 158 3.17 -7.70 -5.42
C PHE A 158 2.73 -6.80 -6.56
N TYR A 159 2.85 -5.48 -6.37
CA TYR A 159 2.56 -4.44 -7.34
C TYR A 159 3.53 -3.28 -7.12
N THR A 160 4.33 -2.96 -8.13
CA THR A 160 5.20 -1.78 -8.10
C THR A 160 4.37 -0.56 -8.49
N ILE A 161 4.27 0.44 -7.60
CA ILE A 161 3.58 1.68 -7.93
C ILE A 161 4.41 2.41 -8.99
N PRO A 162 3.86 2.64 -10.20
CA PRO A 162 4.56 3.35 -11.26
C PRO A 162 4.42 4.86 -11.08
N SER A 163 5.29 5.64 -11.71
CA SER A 163 5.11 7.10 -11.77
C SER A 163 4.14 7.44 -12.89
N SER A 164 3.11 8.23 -12.56
CA SER A 164 2.18 8.80 -13.54
C SER A 164 2.09 10.31 -13.35
N ALA A 165 1.45 11.00 -14.30
CA ALA A 165 1.20 12.44 -14.16
C ALA A 165 0.29 12.77 -12.97
N ALA A 166 -0.63 11.86 -12.61
CA ALA A 166 -1.53 12.03 -11.48
C ALA A 166 -0.89 11.59 -10.14
N VAL A 167 -0.01 10.59 -10.18
CA VAL A 167 0.63 9.99 -9.01
C VAL A 167 2.14 9.88 -9.27
N PRO A 168 2.90 10.99 -9.20
CA PRO A 168 4.35 10.96 -9.32
C PRO A 168 4.97 10.30 -8.08
N PHE A 169 6.22 9.85 -8.18
CA PHE A 169 6.92 9.33 -6.99
C PHE A 169 6.97 10.39 -5.87
N PRO A 170 6.73 10.00 -4.61
CA PRO A 170 6.81 10.94 -3.50
C PRO A 170 8.26 11.41 -3.31
N ALA A 171 8.43 12.71 -3.15
CA ALA A 171 9.72 13.28 -2.77
C ALA A 171 10.03 12.97 -1.31
N LEU A 172 11.32 12.83 -0.99
CA LEU A 172 11.82 12.67 0.37
C LEU A 172 12.36 14.01 0.91
N PRO A 173 12.14 14.29 2.22
CA PRO A 173 11.46 13.45 3.20
C PRO A 173 9.92 13.43 3.03
N ILE A 174 9.28 12.34 3.45
CA ILE A 174 7.82 12.18 3.44
C ILE A 174 7.30 11.71 4.79
N SER A 175 6.28 12.38 5.33
CA SER A 175 5.60 11.95 6.56
C SER A 175 4.68 10.76 6.29
N PHE A 176 4.40 9.96 7.31
CA PHE A 176 3.47 8.83 7.19
C PHE A 176 2.06 9.25 6.75
N PRO A 177 1.46 10.36 7.25
CA PRO A 177 0.18 10.82 6.75
C PRO A 177 0.19 11.18 5.26
N ASN A 178 1.24 11.88 4.79
CA ASN A 178 1.38 12.19 3.36
C ASN A 178 1.58 10.93 2.52
N MET A 179 2.29 9.94 3.07
CA MET A 179 2.48 8.65 2.42
C MET A 179 1.16 7.84 2.38
N ALA A 180 0.31 7.92 3.40
CA ALA A 180 -1.02 7.34 3.38
C ALA A 180 -1.88 7.97 2.26
N MET A 181 -1.86 9.29 2.13
CA MET A 181 -2.54 10.01 1.04
C MET A 181 -2.02 9.61 -0.34
N TYR A 182 -0.70 9.45 -0.48
CA TYR A 182 -0.09 8.96 -1.72
C TYR A 182 -0.58 7.55 -2.10
N LEU A 183 -0.61 6.62 -1.13
CA LEU A 183 -1.07 5.25 -1.35
C LEU A 183 -2.56 5.20 -1.70
N GLN A 184 -3.37 6.04 -1.05
CA GLN A 184 -4.79 6.18 -1.38
C GLN A 184 -4.97 6.70 -2.81
N ALA A 185 -4.25 7.75 -3.20
CA ALA A 185 -4.27 8.28 -4.56
C ALA A 185 -3.81 7.24 -5.61
N ALA A 186 -2.80 6.43 -5.29
CA ALA A 186 -2.34 5.34 -6.15
C ALA A 186 -3.42 4.24 -6.33
N LEU A 187 -4.13 3.90 -5.27
CA LEU A 187 -5.24 2.94 -5.33
C LEU A 187 -6.43 3.51 -6.13
N GLU A 188 -6.78 4.77 -5.92
CA GLU A 188 -7.83 5.45 -6.69
C GLU A 188 -7.49 5.54 -8.17
N GLU A 189 -6.25 5.90 -8.50
CA GLU A 189 -5.77 5.89 -9.88
C GLU A 189 -5.89 4.50 -10.49
N SER A 190 -5.46 3.45 -9.77
CA SER A 190 -5.64 2.06 -10.19
C SER A 190 -7.10 1.71 -10.48
N ARG A 191 -8.03 2.13 -9.61
CA ARG A 191 -9.47 1.90 -9.77
C ARG A 191 -10.05 2.59 -11.02
N LYS A 192 -9.51 3.73 -11.46
CA LYS A 192 -9.95 4.39 -12.72
C LYS A 192 -9.69 3.54 -13.96
N TYR A 193 -8.65 2.71 -13.95
CA TYR A 193 -8.31 1.83 -15.08
C TYR A 193 -9.03 0.47 -15.06
N MET A 194 -10.00 0.26 -14.17
CA MET A 194 -10.70 -1.04 -14.04
C MET A 194 -11.41 -1.49 -15.32
N ALA A 195 -11.88 -0.55 -16.14
CA ALA A 195 -12.50 -0.85 -17.44
C ALA A 195 -11.48 -1.17 -18.54
N ASP A 196 -10.21 -0.79 -18.39
CA ASP A 196 -9.16 -1.04 -19.35
C ASP A 196 -8.49 -2.40 -19.09
N SER A 197 -8.90 -3.40 -19.88
CA SER A 197 -8.43 -4.78 -19.75
C SER A 197 -6.97 -4.99 -20.21
N SER A 198 -6.34 -4.00 -20.83
CA SER A 198 -4.95 -4.09 -21.31
C SER A 198 -3.93 -3.48 -20.34
N SER A 199 -4.36 -2.58 -19.46
CA SER A 199 -3.45 -1.85 -18.57
C SER A 199 -3.17 -2.56 -17.25
N GLY A 200 -1.89 -2.79 -16.95
CA GLY A 200 -1.43 -3.25 -15.63
C GLY A 200 -1.82 -2.30 -14.48
N MET A 201 -2.16 -1.04 -14.78
CA MET A 201 -2.52 -0.03 -13.79
C MET A 201 -3.69 -0.45 -12.90
N ARG A 202 -4.65 -1.24 -13.40
CA ARG A 202 -5.81 -1.71 -12.59
C ARG A 202 -5.47 -2.76 -11.54
N ARG A 203 -4.27 -3.34 -11.59
CA ARG A 203 -3.95 -4.55 -10.82
C ARG A 203 -3.96 -4.31 -9.32
N LEU A 204 -3.49 -3.14 -8.86
CA LEU A 204 -3.53 -2.80 -7.43
C LEU A 204 -4.97 -2.81 -6.88
N GLY A 205 -5.91 -2.14 -7.57
CA GLY A 205 -7.32 -2.17 -7.21
C GLY A 205 -7.87 -3.59 -7.12
N LYS A 206 -7.63 -4.42 -8.15
CA LYS A 206 -8.05 -5.84 -8.15
C LYS A 206 -7.40 -6.65 -7.03
N MET A 207 -6.13 -6.41 -6.73
CA MET A 207 -5.42 -7.10 -5.66
C MET A 207 -6.03 -6.77 -4.30
N VAL A 208 -6.32 -5.50 -4.03
CA VAL A 208 -7.00 -5.08 -2.79
C VAL A 208 -8.38 -5.72 -2.68
N GLU A 209 -9.20 -5.67 -3.74
CA GLU A 209 -10.53 -6.31 -3.77
C GLU A 209 -10.45 -7.83 -3.56
N THR A 210 -9.45 -8.49 -4.14
CA THR A 210 -9.28 -9.96 -4.05
C THR A 210 -8.75 -10.40 -2.68
N CYS A 211 -7.84 -9.62 -2.09
CA CYS A 211 -7.22 -9.94 -0.80
C CYS A 211 -8.12 -9.56 0.38
N TYR A 212 -8.97 -8.54 0.21
CA TYR A 212 -9.83 -8.00 1.25
C TYR A 212 -11.26 -7.76 0.74
N PRO A 213 -12.02 -8.81 0.35
CA PRO A 213 -13.36 -8.66 -0.22
C PRO A 213 -14.34 -7.97 0.74
N GLN A 214 -14.14 -8.16 2.05
CA GLN A 214 -14.95 -7.52 3.11
C GLN A 214 -14.82 -5.99 3.13
N MET A 215 -13.78 -5.41 2.51
CA MET A 215 -13.61 -3.94 2.43
C MET A 215 -14.42 -3.31 1.30
N VAL A 216 -15.04 -4.11 0.42
CA VAL A 216 -15.74 -3.64 -0.79
C VAL A 216 -17.27 -3.63 -0.60
N GLU A 217 -17.77 -4.19 0.50
CA GLU A 217 -19.19 -4.13 0.84
C GLU A 217 -19.58 -2.65 1.06
N PRO A 218 -20.53 -2.10 0.28
CA PRO A 218 -21.02 -0.75 0.49
C PRO A 218 -21.76 -0.70 1.82
N GLY A 219 -21.51 0.35 2.59
CA GLY A 219 -22.05 0.65 3.92
C GLY A 219 -23.27 -0.18 4.33
N GLU A 220 -23.12 -0.89 5.44
CA GLU A 220 -24.24 -1.29 6.27
C GLU A 220 -25.03 -0.02 6.59
N ASP A 221 -26.19 0.14 5.93
CA ASP A 221 -27.26 1.01 6.36
C ASP A 221 -27.47 0.75 7.86
N GLU A 222 -27.20 1.75 8.69
CA GLU A 222 -27.73 1.79 10.05
C GLU A 222 -29.26 1.72 9.93
N GLY A 223 -29.82 0.53 10.19
CA GLY A 223 -31.25 0.37 10.35
C GLY A 223 -31.83 -0.82 9.62
N SER A 224 -31.63 -2.03 10.15
CA SER A 224 -32.78 -2.85 10.55
C SER A 224 -32.30 -4.12 11.24
N GLU A 225 -32.69 -4.25 12.51
CA GLU A 225 -32.77 -5.52 13.17
C GLU A 225 -33.68 -6.45 12.36
N ARG A 226 -33.12 -7.55 11.83
CA ARG A 226 -33.63 -8.94 11.94
C ARG A 226 -33.09 -9.80 10.80
N SER A 227 -32.44 -10.89 11.25
CA SER A 227 -32.58 -12.26 10.75
C SER A 227 -31.29 -12.90 10.24
N ARG A 228 -30.85 -13.89 11.01
CA ARG A 228 -29.90 -14.95 10.65
C ARG A 228 -30.49 -15.88 9.58
N VAL A 229 -29.64 -16.82 9.14
CA VAL A 229 -29.83 -18.00 8.25
C VAL A 229 -29.53 -17.64 6.78
N GLY A 230 -28.58 -18.22 6.04
CA GLY A 230 -27.92 -19.52 6.07
C GLY A 230 -28.04 -20.15 4.66
N GLY A 231 -26.95 -20.66 4.08
CA GLY A 231 -26.96 -21.53 2.88
C GLY A 231 -26.86 -20.80 1.52
N LEU A 232 -25.81 -21.01 0.71
CA LEU A 232 -25.55 -22.16 -0.18
C LEU A 232 -26.40 -22.18 -1.49
N PHE A 233 -25.70 -21.98 -2.61
CA PHE A 233 -25.95 -22.40 -4.01
C PHE A 233 -27.28 -22.06 -4.71
N LYS A 234 -27.19 -21.31 -5.83
CA LYS A 234 -27.61 -21.81 -7.18
C LYS A 234 -27.27 -20.85 -8.33
N LYS A 235 -26.45 -21.33 -9.26
CA LYS A 235 -26.50 -21.00 -10.70
C LYS A 235 -27.83 -21.49 -11.27
N VAL A 236 -28.54 -20.70 -12.08
CA VAL A 236 -29.20 -21.11 -13.36
C VAL A 236 -29.46 -19.89 -14.26
N ILE A 237 -28.94 -19.96 -15.49
CA ILE A 237 -29.38 -19.47 -16.82
C ILE A 237 -30.55 -18.45 -16.90
N GLY A 238 -30.33 -17.36 -17.66
CA GLY A 238 -31.38 -16.46 -18.15
C GLY A 238 -30.93 -15.63 -19.36
N ARG A 239 -31.70 -15.70 -20.45
CA ARG A 239 -31.40 -15.36 -21.85
C ARG A 239 -31.92 -13.96 -22.20
N GLY A 240 -31.07 -13.14 -22.84
CA GLY A 240 -31.34 -12.05 -23.81
C GLY A 240 -32.52 -11.08 -23.64
N GLY A 241 -32.23 -9.77 -23.68
CA GLY A 241 -33.24 -8.73 -24.01
C GLY A 241 -32.80 -7.29 -23.65
N ARG A 242 -32.73 -6.42 -24.67
CA ARG A 242 -32.37 -4.99 -24.62
C ARG A 242 -33.30 -4.14 -23.73
N LYS A 243 -32.76 -3.14 -23.01
CA LYS A 243 -33.00 -1.68 -23.23
C LYS A 243 -32.50 -0.81 -22.05
N ASP A 244 -32.13 0.41 -22.44
CA ASP A 244 -31.68 1.56 -21.67
C ASP A 244 -32.37 1.85 -20.34
N LYS A 245 -31.56 2.32 -19.37
CA LYS A 245 -31.70 3.56 -18.59
C LYS A 245 -31.15 3.36 -17.17
N SER A 246 -29.97 3.91 -16.91
CA SER A 246 -29.78 4.96 -15.89
C SER A 246 -28.29 5.10 -15.56
N LYS A 247 -27.77 6.30 -15.86
CA LYS A 247 -26.66 6.89 -15.12
C LYS A 247 -27.05 6.87 -13.64
N LYS A 248 -26.42 6.00 -12.85
CA LYS A 248 -26.29 6.20 -11.41
C LYS A 248 -24.82 6.03 -11.10
N GLY A 249 -24.16 7.17 -10.91
CA GLY A 249 -22.77 7.23 -10.49
C GLY A 249 -22.62 6.38 -9.23
N LYS A 250 -21.75 5.36 -9.32
CA LYS A 250 -21.41 4.54 -8.18
C LYS A 250 -20.29 5.26 -7.44
N GLY A 251 -20.70 6.22 -6.62
CA GLY A 251 -19.87 6.80 -5.57
C GLY A 251 -19.50 5.69 -4.59
N GLY A 252 -18.20 5.48 -4.41
CA GLY A 252 -17.63 4.49 -3.52
C GLY A 252 -16.18 4.86 -3.27
N GLY A 253 -15.95 6.05 -2.70
CA GLY A 253 -14.61 6.59 -2.47
C GLY A 253 -14.50 7.54 -1.27
N ASN A 254 -15.58 7.73 -0.50
CA ASN A 254 -15.58 8.75 0.55
C ASN A 254 -15.32 8.20 1.96
N GLU A 255 -15.79 7.00 2.30
CA GLU A 255 -15.59 6.45 3.66
C GLU A 255 -14.12 6.17 4.00
N GLU A 256 -13.34 5.65 3.04
CA GLU A 256 -11.89 5.44 3.21
C GLU A 256 -11.15 6.78 3.41
N THR A 257 -11.62 7.85 2.77
CA THR A 257 -11.02 9.20 2.88
C THR A 257 -11.37 9.85 4.22
N TYR A 258 -12.58 9.68 4.74
CA TYR A 258 -12.99 10.28 6.01
C TYR A 258 -12.21 9.73 7.22
N ASP A 259 -11.82 8.45 7.19
CA ASP A 259 -10.96 7.84 8.22
C ASP A 259 -9.50 8.33 8.18
N LEU A 260 -9.06 8.93 7.06
CA LEU A 260 -7.70 9.47 6.86
C LEU A 260 -7.61 10.97 7.17
N VAL A 261 -8.74 11.66 7.30
CA VAL A 261 -8.78 13.02 7.83
C VAL A 261 -8.57 12.93 9.35
N THR A 262 -7.45 13.46 9.82
CA THR A 262 -7.20 13.59 11.26
C THR A 262 -8.34 14.38 11.91
N PRO A 263 -8.88 13.96 13.07
CA PRO A 263 -9.73 14.86 13.84
C PRO A 263 -8.88 16.11 14.13
N PHE A 264 -9.41 17.26 13.73
CA PHE A 264 -8.77 18.56 13.91
C PHE A 264 -8.22 18.67 15.33
N MET A 265 -6.91 18.94 15.46
CA MET A 265 -6.35 19.34 16.74
C MET A 265 -6.98 20.67 17.10
N LEU A 266 -7.91 20.62 18.05
CA LEU A 266 -8.63 21.77 18.57
C LEU A 266 -7.80 22.36 19.71
N GLU A 267 -6.58 22.80 19.42
CA GLU A 267 -5.77 23.55 20.38
C GLU A 267 -4.72 24.36 19.62
N GLU A 268 -4.95 25.68 19.60
CA GLU A 268 -4.02 26.82 19.41
C GLU A 268 -4.65 27.91 18.54
N TRP A 269 -5.84 28.37 18.93
CA TRP A 269 -6.33 29.72 18.60
C TRP A 269 -6.89 30.38 19.86
N GLY A 270 -5.97 31.02 20.59
CA GLY A 270 -6.16 32.34 21.18
C GLY A 270 -6.39 32.41 22.70
N PRO A 271 -6.38 33.62 23.27
CA PRO A 271 -5.65 34.84 22.88
C PRO A 271 -4.31 35.02 23.64
#